data_AF-A0A172WI67-F1
#
_entry.id   AF-A0A172WI67-F1
#
_cell.length_a   1.000
_cell.length_b   1.000
_cell.length_c   1.000
_cell.angle_alpha   90.00
_cell.angle_beta   90.00
_cell.angle_gamma   90.00
#
_symmetry.space_group_name_H-M   'P 1'
#
loop_
_entity.id
_entity.type
_entity.pdbx_description
1 polymer ?
#
loop_
_entity_poly.entity_id
_entity_poly.type
_entity_poly.pdbx_seq_one_letter_code
_entity_poly.pdbx_strand_id
1 'polypeptide(L)'
;MRYKRDFRDKGLSKFGDSLVNFVFSLALSEYLGRPTGERVPNASLSTALELSGLKHVVPPRTDKHGRGDIAEAIFAYAWLEGVVSIEEAVEILKKNFMEDVTHFSRRKEAIGKAFAEVFKVIRERLEL
;
A
#
# COMPACT_ATOMS: atom_id res chain seq x y z
N MET A 1 20.66 6.40 -0.28
CA MET A 1 19.49 5.92 -1.02
C MET A 1 19.87 5.73 -2.48
N ARG A 2 19.51 4.60 -3.09
CA ARG A 2 19.90 4.20 -4.45
C ARG A 2 19.01 4.83 -5.53
N TYR A 3 17.76 5.11 -5.19
CA TYR A 3 16.76 5.72 -6.06
C TYR A 3 16.44 7.15 -5.59
N LYS A 4 15.96 7.98 -6.51
CA LYS A 4 15.51 9.34 -6.17
C LYS A 4 14.20 9.26 -5.38
N ARG A 5 14.14 9.92 -4.22
CA ARG A 5 12.92 10.07 -3.39
C ARG A 5 11.95 11.06 -4.03
N ASP A 6 11.32 10.67 -5.14
CA ASP A 6 10.32 11.47 -5.87
C ASP A 6 9.03 10.66 -6.06
N PHE A 7 8.09 10.80 -5.12
CA PHE A 7 6.83 10.03 -5.13
C PHE A 7 5.85 10.45 -6.24
N ARG A 8 6.23 11.42 -7.09
CA ARG A 8 5.47 11.81 -8.29
C ARG A 8 5.98 11.12 -9.54
N ASP A 9 7.08 10.37 -9.43
CA ASP A 9 7.65 9.63 -10.54
C ASP A 9 6.65 8.57 -11.03
N LYS A 10 6.26 8.68 -12.30
CA LYS A 10 5.26 7.80 -12.90
C LYS A 10 5.78 6.39 -13.19
N GLY A 11 7.10 6.21 -13.30
CA GLY A 11 7.70 4.89 -13.36
C GLY A 11 7.59 4.18 -12.02
N LEU A 12 7.87 4.91 -10.95
CA LEU A 12 7.80 4.43 -9.58
C LEU A 12 6.37 4.07 -9.18
N SER A 13 5.37 4.91 -9.53
CA SER A 13 3.96 4.59 -9.27
C SER A 13 3.49 3.36 -10.05
N LYS A 14 3.81 3.25 -11.35
CA LYS A 14 3.44 2.08 -12.18
C LYS A 14 4.06 0.79 -11.69
N PHE A 15 5.33 0.83 -11.28
CA PHE A 15 5.97 -0.31 -10.65
C PHE A 15 5.29 -0.65 -9.31
N GLY A 16 5.02 0.37 -8.50
CA GLY A 16 4.28 0.27 -7.24
C GLY A 16 2.91 -0.38 -7.37
N ASP A 17 2.10 -0.02 -8.37
CA ASP A 17 0.79 -0.64 -8.63
C ASP A 17 0.92 -2.17 -8.78
N SER A 18 1.85 -2.62 -9.63
CA SER A 18 2.09 -4.05 -9.82
C SER A 18 2.59 -4.75 -8.55
N LEU A 19 3.49 -4.11 -7.80
CA LEU A 19 4.06 -4.65 -6.56
C LEU A 19 3.01 -4.72 -5.44
N VAL A 20 2.24 -3.66 -5.24
CA VAL A 20 1.17 -3.58 -4.23
C VAL A 20 0.08 -4.62 -4.51
N ASN A 21 -0.32 -4.78 -5.78
CA ASN A 21 -1.29 -5.79 -6.16
C ASN A 21 -0.77 -7.22 -5.93
N PHE A 22 0.52 -7.48 -6.19
CA PHE A 22 1.15 -8.76 -5.91
C PHE A 22 1.18 -9.06 -4.41
N VAL A 23 1.68 -8.13 -3.60
CA VAL A 23 1.75 -8.24 -2.13
C VAL A 23 0.36 -8.49 -1.54
N PHE A 24 -0.65 -7.76 -1.99
CA PHE A 24 -2.02 -7.97 -1.54
C PHE A 24 -2.59 -9.33 -1.95
N SER A 25 -2.38 -9.75 -3.19
CA SER A 25 -2.86 -11.05 -3.68
C SER A 25 -2.19 -12.22 -2.93
N LEU A 26 -0.90 -12.10 -2.64
CA LEU A 26 -0.15 -13.08 -1.86
C LEU A 26 -0.68 -13.16 -0.43
N ALA A 27 -0.80 -12.02 0.25
CA ALA A 27 -1.38 -11.94 1.59
C ALA A 27 -2.79 -12.53 1.64
N LEU A 28 -3.63 -12.18 0.67
CA LEU A 28 -5.01 -12.68 0.60
C LEU A 28 -5.06 -14.19 0.32
N SER A 29 -4.16 -14.70 -0.52
CA SER A 29 -4.07 -16.14 -0.81
C SER A 29 -3.71 -16.94 0.45
N GLU A 30 -2.73 -16.47 1.20
CA GLU A 30 -2.33 -17.09 2.47
C GLU A 30 -3.44 -17.00 3.52
N TYR A 31 -4.11 -15.85 3.63
CA TYR A 31 -5.21 -15.66 4.57
C TYR A 31 -6.41 -16.57 4.27
N LEU A 32 -6.75 -16.74 2.99
CA LEU A 32 -7.86 -17.60 2.57
C LEU A 32 -7.51 -19.09 2.49
N GLY A 33 -6.23 -19.45 2.63
CA GLY A 33 -5.75 -20.82 2.46
C GLY A 33 -5.88 -21.36 1.02
N ARG A 34 -6.01 -20.49 0.02
CA ARG A 34 -6.10 -20.87 -1.41
C ARG A 34 -5.55 -19.78 -2.32
N PRO A 35 -4.91 -20.13 -3.46
CA PRO A 35 -4.45 -19.14 -4.43
C PRO A 35 -5.59 -18.23 -4.92
N THR A 36 -5.35 -16.93 -4.92
CA THR A 36 -6.25 -15.91 -5.47
C THR A 36 -5.46 -14.70 -6.00
N GLY A 37 -6.09 -13.92 -6.87
CA GLY A 37 -5.51 -12.71 -7.44
C GLY A 37 -6.52 -11.58 -7.41
N GLU A 38 -6.19 -10.48 -6.75
CA GLU A 38 -7.09 -9.37 -6.52
C GLU A 38 -6.34 -8.05 -6.61
N ARG A 39 -7.00 -7.03 -7.16
CA ARG A 39 -6.42 -5.68 -7.24
C ARG A 39 -6.78 -4.86 -6.01
N VAL A 40 -5.85 -4.03 -5.58
CA VAL A 40 -6.06 -3.04 -4.53
C VAL A 40 -6.80 -1.83 -5.13
N PRO A 41 -7.98 -1.46 -4.61
CA PRO A 41 -8.66 -0.28 -5.09
C PRO A 41 -7.86 0.99 -4.75
N ASN A 42 -7.71 1.91 -5.72
CA ASN A 42 -7.06 3.21 -5.51
C ASN A 42 -7.61 3.99 -4.29
N ALA A 43 -8.92 3.87 -4.04
CA ALA A 43 -9.55 4.47 -2.87
C ALA A 43 -9.02 3.89 -1.54
N SER A 44 -8.72 2.59 -1.49
CA SER A 44 -8.13 1.94 -0.31
C SER A 44 -6.74 2.47 -0.02
N LEU A 45 -5.90 2.65 -1.04
CA LEU A 45 -4.57 3.25 -0.87
C LEU A 45 -4.62 4.72 -0.45
N SER A 46 -5.58 5.48 -1.00
CA SER A 46 -5.85 6.85 -0.54
C SER A 46 -6.23 6.89 0.94
N THR A 47 -7.08 5.97 1.39
CA THR A 47 -7.44 5.80 2.80
C THR A 47 -6.23 5.39 3.64
N ALA A 48 -5.38 4.50 3.13
CA ALA A 48 -4.19 4.03 3.82
C ALA A 48 -3.19 5.18 4.10
N LEU A 49 -2.98 6.09 3.13
CA LEU A 49 -2.15 7.28 3.34
C LEU A 49 -2.71 8.22 4.41
N GLU A 50 -4.03 8.36 4.48
CA GLU A 50 -4.66 9.18 5.51
C GLU A 50 -4.51 8.56 6.90
N LEU A 51 -4.81 7.26 7.05
CA LEU A 51 -4.73 6.54 8.31
C LEU A 51 -3.30 6.32 8.82
N SER A 52 -2.32 6.27 7.92
CA SER A 52 -0.89 6.19 8.26
C SER A 52 -0.26 7.56 8.55
N GLY A 53 -1.00 8.65 8.41
CA GLY A 53 -0.48 10.00 8.62
C GLY A 53 0.56 10.43 7.59
N LEU A 54 0.49 9.91 6.35
CA LEU A 54 1.35 10.30 5.21
C LEU A 54 0.70 11.35 4.30
N LYS A 55 -0.45 11.90 4.70
CA LYS A 55 -1.21 12.88 3.91
C LYS A 55 -0.41 14.15 3.59
N HIS A 56 0.55 14.53 4.44
CA HIS A 56 1.42 15.69 4.21
C HIS A 56 2.47 15.49 3.10
N VAL A 57 2.76 14.23 2.75
CA VAL A 57 3.65 13.88 1.64
C VAL A 57 2.95 14.05 0.28
N VAL A 58 1.61 14.04 0.28
CA VAL A 58 0.79 14.25 -0.91
C VAL A 58 0.75 15.76 -1.25
N PRO A 59 1.10 16.16 -2.49
CA PRO A 59 1.00 17.56 -2.90
C PRO A 59 -0.42 18.14 -2.74
N PRO A 60 -0.54 19.45 -2.45
CA PRO A 60 -1.82 20.13 -2.45
C PRO A 60 -2.52 19.97 -3.81
N ARG A 61 -3.85 19.84 -3.78
CA ARG A 61 -4.72 19.69 -4.97
C ARG A 61 -4.53 18.40 -5.78
N THR A 62 -3.81 17.40 -5.25
CA THR A 62 -3.82 16.06 -5.84
C THR A 62 -5.22 15.44 -5.71
N ASP A 63 -5.74 14.98 -6.85
CA ASP A 63 -7.04 14.31 -6.95
C ASP A 63 -7.01 12.91 -6.33
N LYS A 64 -8.15 12.22 -6.34
CA LYS A 64 -8.25 10.89 -5.72
C LYS A 64 -7.34 9.86 -6.40
N HIS A 65 -7.19 9.92 -7.72
CA HIS A 65 -6.33 9.00 -8.46
C HIS A 65 -4.85 9.25 -8.14
N GLY A 66 -4.40 10.50 -8.19
CA GLY A 66 -3.02 10.84 -7.87
C GLY A 66 -2.60 10.51 -6.43
N ARG A 67 -3.55 10.42 -5.47
CA ARG A 67 -3.25 9.95 -4.11
C ARG A 67 -2.87 8.47 -4.07
N GLY A 68 -3.55 7.62 -4.84
CA GLY A 68 -3.17 6.22 -4.92
C GLY A 68 -1.84 6.04 -5.65
N ASP A 69 -1.63 6.78 -6.76
CA ASP A 69 -0.33 6.79 -7.45
C ASP A 69 0.84 7.12 -6.50
N ILE A 70 0.65 8.08 -5.59
CA ILE A 70 1.66 8.46 -4.59
C ILE A 70 1.86 7.34 -3.57
N ALA A 71 0.78 6.69 -3.13
CA ALA A 71 0.87 5.55 -2.22
C ALA A 71 1.66 4.40 -2.84
N GLU A 72 1.37 4.07 -4.10
CA GLU A 72 2.09 3.08 -4.90
C GLU A 72 3.57 3.44 -5.02
N ALA A 73 3.87 4.71 -5.33
CA ALA A 73 5.25 5.19 -5.44
C ALA A 73 6.01 5.12 -4.10
N ILE A 74 5.36 5.46 -2.97
CA ILE A 74 5.95 5.34 -1.63
C ILE A 74 6.28 3.88 -1.33
N PHE A 75 5.35 2.96 -1.59
CA PHE A 75 5.54 1.53 -1.36
C PHE A 75 6.70 0.98 -2.20
N ALA A 76 6.70 1.28 -3.51
CA ALA A 76 7.77 0.90 -4.42
C ALA A 76 9.14 1.43 -3.96
N TYR A 77 9.20 2.71 -3.58
CA TYR A 77 10.42 3.32 -3.09
C TYR A 77 10.96 2.59 -1.84
N ALA A 78 10.08 2.34 -0.86
CA ALA A 78 10.46 1.68 0.38
C ALA A 78 11.02 0.28 0.12
N TRP A 79 10.40 -0.48 -0.79
CA TRP A 79 10.90 -1.80 -1.17
C TRP A 79 12.24 -1.72 -1.91
N LEU A 80 12.39 -0.82 -2.88
CA LEU A 80 13.63 -0.62 -3.64
C LEU A 80 14.82 -0.19 -2.77
N GLU A 81 14.55 0.55 -1.69
CA GLU A 81 15.56 0.96 -0.71
C GLU A 81 15.79 -0.08 0.40
N GLY A 82 15.11 -1.23 0.36
CA GLY A 82 15.24 -2.29 1.37
C GLY A 82 14.64 -1.93 2.74
N VAL A 83 13.75 -0.95 2.79
CA VAL A 83 13.09 -0.47 4.01
C VAL A 83 11.98 -1.41 4.46
N VAL A 84 11.32 -2.07 3.51
CA VAL A 84 10.30 -3.09 3.76
C VAL A 84 10.47 -4.22 2.76
N SER A 85 10.35 -5.47 3.22
CA SER A 85 10.35 -6.65 2.35
C SER A 85 8.93 -7.02 1.91
N ILE A 86 8.80 -7.86 0.88
CA ILE A 86 7.49 -8.39 0.46
C ILE A 86 6.90 -9.24 1.58
N GLU A 87 7.72 -10.10 2.17
CA GLU A 87 7.36 -11.03 3.23
C GLU A 87 6.86 -10.29 4.47
N GLU A 88 7.56 -9.22 4.86
CA GLU A 88 7.12 -8.37 5.97
C GLU A 88 5.80 -7.67 5.67
N ALA A 89 5.65 -7.08 4.49
CA ALA A 89 4.41 -6.41 4.09
C ALA A 89 3.22 -7.39 4.07
N VAL A 90 3.43 -8.60 3.54
CA VAL A 90 2.44 -9.69 3.53
C VAL A 90 2.01 -10.05 4.95
N GLU A 91 2.97 -10.23 5.86
CA GLU A 91 2.66 -10.63 7.23
C GLU A 91 1.94 -9.53 8.00
N ILE A 92 2.30 -8.26 7.79
CA ILE A 92 1.56 -7.11 8.35
C ILE A 92 0.13 -7.08 7.81
N LEU A 93 -0.06 -7.26 6.50
CA LEU A 93 -1.40 -7.27 5.90
C LEU A 93 -2.26 -8.38 6.49
N LYS A 94 -1.75 -9.61 6.55
CA LYS A 94 -2.48 -10.77 7.09
C LYS A 94 -2.92 -10.56 8.54
N LYS A 95 -2.03 -10.03 9.39
CA LYS A 95 -2.34 -9.72 10.80
C LYS A 95 -3.45 -8.68 10.95
N ASN A 96 -3.66 -7.84 9.94
CA ASN A 96 -4.63 -6.75 9.95
C ASN A 96 -5.83 -6.99 9.02
N PHE A 97 -5.93 -8.17 8.40
CA PHE A 97 -7.14 -8.56 7.69
C PHE A 97 -8.25 -8.88 8.70
N MET A 98 -9.34 -8.12 8.59
CA MET A 98 -10.60 -8.40 9.27
C MET A 98 -11.50 -9.24 8.36
N GLU A 99 -12.54 -9.89 8.91
CA GLU A 99 -13.54 -10.64 8.11
C GLU A 99 -14.08 -9.84 6.92
N ASP A 100 -14.15 -8.51 7.08
CA ASP A 100 -14.62 -7.54 6.10
C ASP A 100 -13.76 -7.44 4.83
N VAL A 101 -12.54 -8.00 4.81
CA VAL A 101 -11.67 -7.97 3.62
C VAL A 101 -12.27 -8.75 2.44
N THR A 102 -13.18 -9.68 2.72
CA THR A 102 -13.93 -10.45 1.71
C THR A 102 -15.33 -9.90 1.42
N HIS A 103 -15.79 -8.91 2.22
CA HIS A 103 -17.16 -8.40 2.15
C HIS A 103 -17.32 -7.30 1.08
N PHE A 104 -18.25 -7.46 0.14
CA PHE A 104 -18.37 -6.60 -1.05
C PHE A 104 -18.42 -5.08 -0.77
N SER A 105 -19.15 -4.65 0.28
CA SER A 105 -19.32 -3.23 0.61
C SER A 105 -18.24 -2.64 1.52
N ARG A 106 -17.63 -3.46 2.39
CA ARG A 106 -16.70 -3.02 3.46
C ARG A 106 -15.23 -3.27 3.10
N ARG A 107 -14.98 -4.10 2.09
CA ARG A 107 -13.64 -4.49 1.63
C ARG A 107 -12.73 -3.30 1.35
N LYS A 108 -13.23 -2.22 0.72
CA LYS A 108 -12.38 -1.06 0.40
C LYS A 108 -11.76 -0.42 1.65
N GLU A 109 -12.57 -0.23 2.69
CA GLU A 109 -12.11 0.35 3.95
C GLU A 109 -11.20 -0.64 4.71
N ALA A 110 -11.58 -1.92 4.75
CA ALA A 110 -10.78 -2.96 5.39
C ALA A 110 -9.37 -3.07 4.76
N ILE A 111 -9.27 -3.07 3.43
CA ILE A 111 -7.97 -3.05 2.73
C ILE A 111 -7.19 -1.77 3.06
N GLY A 112 -7.85 -0.62 3.10
CA GLY A 112 -7.20 0.65 3.45
C GLY A 112 -6.62 0.65 4.87
N LYS A 113 -7.34 0.09 5.85
CA LYS A 113 -6.86 -0.08 7.22
C LYS A 113 -5.66 -1.03 7.29
N ALA A 114 -5.71 -2.17 6.61
CA ALA A 114 -4.59 -3.12 6.59
C ALA A 114 -3.32 -2.50 5.98
N PHE A 115 -3.45 -1.82 4.83
CA PHE A 115 -2.32 -1.12 4.21
C PHE A 115 -1.79 0.04 5.06
N ALA A 116 -2.65 0.70 5.85
CA ALA A 116 -2.20 1.78 6.72
C ALA A 116 -1.13 1.32 7.70
N GLU A 117 -1.21 0.08 8.21
CA GLU A 117 -0.19 -0.48 9.10
C GLU A 117 1.15 -0.68 8.39
N VAL A 118 1.14 -1.12 7.14
CA VAL A 118 2.37 -1.19 6.33
C VAL A 118 2.97 0.20 6.11
N PHE A 119 2.13 1.18 5.77
CA PHE A 119 2.58 2.55 5.55
C PHE A 119 3.09 3.24 6.83
N LYS A 120 2.60 2.89 8.03
CA LYS A 120 3.17 3.39 9.29
C LYS A 120 4.61 2.91 9.47
N VAL A 121 4.88 1.63 9.20
CA VAL A 121 6.25 1.08 9.24
C VAL A 121 7.15 1.78 8.23
N ILE A 122 6.67 1.98 7.00
CA ILE A 122 7.41 2.71 5.96
C ILE A 122 7.68 4.16 6.41
N ARG A 123 6.67 4.84 6.94
CA ARG A 123 6.77 6.23 7.41
C ARG A 123 7.86 6.37 8.47
N GLU A 124 7.82 5.50 9.48
CA GLU A 124 8.78 5.53 10.60
C GLU A 124 10.21 5.28 10.09
N ARG A 125 10.41 4.29 9.23
CA ARG A 125 11.75 3.94 8.72
C ARG A 125 12.30 4.90 7.67
N LEU A 126 11.45 5.59 6.92
CA LEU A 126 11.84 6.62 5.95
C LEU A 126 11.89 8.03 6.55
N GLU A 127 11.50 8.19 7.82
CA GLU A 127 11.35 9.49 8.48
C GLU A 127 10.49 10.44 7.63
N LEU A 128 9.31 9.94 7.22
CA LEU A 128 8.33 10.68 6.41
C LEU A 128 7.38 11.50 7.28
#